data_AF-A0A8J7E9F6-F1
#
_entry.id   AF-A0A8J7E9F6-F1
#
_cell.length_a   1.000
_cell.length_b   1.000
_cell.length_c   1.000
_cell.angle_alpha   90.00
_cell.angle_beta   90.00
_cell.angle_gamma   90.00
#
_symmetry.space_group_name_H-M   'P 1'
#
loop_
_entity.id
_entity.type
_entity.pdbx_description
1 polymer ?
#
loop_
_entity_poly.entity_id
_entity_poly.type
_entity_poly.pdbx_seq_one_letter_code
_entity_poly.pdbx_strand_id
1 'polypeptide(L)' 'MDDPNPQKQKRSAAEKNVLSIDVPTLMVILTALILLPLLATGFISQ' A
#
# COMPACT_ATOMS: atom_id res chain seq x y z
N MET A 1 -38.37 10.08 13.97
CA MET A 1 -37.39 10.76 14.83
C MET A 1 -36.11 10.00 14.61
N ASP A 2 -35.33 10.47 13.65
CA ASP A 2 -34.14 9.80 13.15
C ASP A 2 -32.95 10.54 13.75
N ASP A 3 -32.36 9.96 14.80
CA ASP A 3 -31.12 10.46 15.39
C ASP A 3 -29.96 10.21 14.40
N PRO A 4 -29.32 11.26 13.86
CA PRO A 4 -28.11 11.08 13.07
C PRO A 4 -26.97 10.75 14.03
N ASN A 5 -26.78 9.47 14.36
CA ASN A 5 -25.71 9.02 15.27
C ASN A 5 -24.32 9.25 14.63
N PRO A 6 -23.54 10.26 15.09
CA PRO A 6 -22.28 10.66 14.45
C PRO A 6 -21.16 9.63 14.63
N GLN A 7 -21.36 8.58 15.44
CA GLN A 7 -20.37 7.53 15.66
C GLN A 7 -20.26 6.54 14.49
N LYS A 8 -21.34 6.29 13.74
CA LYS A 8 -21.29 5.42 12.56
C LYS A 8 -20.42 6.02 11.44
N GLN A 9 -20.42 7.34 11.34
CA GLN A 9 -19.67 8.06 10.30
C GLN A 9 -18.15 8.11 10.60
N LYS A 10 -17.76 8.08 11.88
CA LYS A 10 -16.34 8.04 12.28
C LYS A 10 -15.67 6.68 12.05
N ARG A 11 -16.39 5.56 12.17
CA ARG A 11 -15.84 4.23 11.86
C ARG A 11 -15.49 4.09 10.37
N SER A 12 -16.34 4.58 9.47
CA SER A 12 -16.07 4.54 8.03
C SER A 12 -14.93 5.45 7.56
N ALA A 13 -14.51 6.44 8.36
CA ALA A 13 -13.35 7.27 8.05
C ALA A 13 -12.03 6.66 8.56
N ALA A 14 -12.07 5.90 9.67
CA ALA A 14 -10.91 5.21 10.23
C ALA A 14 -10.49 4.00 9.38
N GLU A 15 -11.44 3.29 8.75
CA GLU A 15 -11.13 2.21 7.79
C GLU A 15 -10.68 2.72 6.42
N LYS A 16 -10.83 4.03 6.13
CA LYS A 16 -10.41 4.63 4.86
C LYS A 16 -8.93 5.05 4.82
N ASN A 17 -8.21 4.88 5.93
CA ASN A 17 -6.75 4.99 5.96
C ASN A 17 -6.07 3.62 5.85
N VAL A 18 -6.77 2.59 5.37
CA VAL A 18 -6.07 1.48 4.72
C VAL A 18 -5.53 2.08 3.44
N LEU A 19 -4.23 2.42 3.46
CA LEU A 19 -3.44 2.86 2.32
C LEU A 19 -3.81 1.95 1.14
N SER A 20 -4.73 2.44 0.30
CA SER A 20 -5.34 1.64 -0.76
C SER A 20 -4.31 1.62 -1.88
N ILE A 21 -3.34 0.74 -1.73
CA ILE A 21 -2.28 0.58 -2.71
C ILE A 21 -2.94 -0.10 -3.91
N ASP A 22 -3.02 0.64 -5.02
CA ASP A 22 -3.51 0.10 -6.28
C ASP A 22 -2.67 -1.12 -6.69
N VAL A 23 -3.32 -2.16 -7.23
CA VAL A 23 -2.67 -3.40 -7.69
C VAL A 23 -1.48 -3.14 -8.64
N PRO A 24 -1.54 -2.18 -9.59
CA PRO A 24 -0.39 -1.78 -10.39
C PRO A 24 0.81 -1.31 -9.56
N THR A 25 0.55 -0.52 -8.51
CA THR A 25 1.60 0.00 -7.61
C THR A 25 2.25 -1.15 -6.83
N LEU A 26 1.46 -2.13 -6.38
CA LEU A 26 1.99 -3.34 -5.73
C LEU A 26 2.91 -4.13 -6.67
N MET A 27 2.53 -4.29 -7.93
CA MET A 27 3.33 -5.00 -8.95
C MET A 27 4.67 -4.31 -9.21
N VAL A 28 4.68 -2.97 -9.28
CA VAL A 28 5.90 -2.18 -9.45
C VAL A 28 6.82 -2.35 -8.23
N ILE A 29 6.28 -2.27 -7.02
CA ILE A 29 7.05 -2.46 -5.78
C ILE A 29 7.68 -3.86 -5.74
N LEU A 30 6.91 -4.90 -6.05
CA LEU A 30 7.42 -6.28 -6.11
C LEU A 30 8.54 -6.42 -7.14
N THR A 31 8.37 -5.82 -8.32
CA THR A 31 9.39 -5.84 -9.38
C THR A 31 10.67 -5.15 -8.92
N ALA A 32 10.56 -3.98 -8.29
CA ALA A 32 11.70 -3.23 -7.76
C ALA A 32 12.45 -4.01 -6.66
N LEU A 33 11.72 -4.69 -5.77
CA LEU A 33 12.29 -5.53 -4.72
C LEU A 33 13.11 -6.71 -5.28
N ILE A 34 12.75 -7.24 -6.45
CA ILE A 34 13.50 -8.31 -7.12
C ILE A 34 14.67 -7.74 -7.92
N LEU A 35 14.48 -6.61 -8.61
CA LEU A 35 15.51 -6.02 -9.48
C LEU A 35 16.71 -5.46 -8.70
N LEU A 36 16.46 -4.82 -7.55
CA LEU A 36 17.49 -4.22 -6.70
C LEU A 36 18.61 -5.20 -6.27
N PRO A 37 18.30 -6.38 -5.70
CA PRO A 37 19.33 -7.34 -5.31
C PRO A 37 20.05 -7.97 -6.51
N LEU A 38 19.36 -8.15 -7.65
CA LEU A 38 19.99 -8.63 -8.89
C LEU A 38 21.04 -7.64 -9.39
N LEU A 39 20.71 -6.35 -9.42
CA LEU A 39 21.65 -5.29 -9.75
C LEU A 39 22.83 -5.30 -8.78
N ALA A 40 22.57 -5.29 -7.47
CA ALA A 40 23.63 -5.31 -6.46
C ALA A 40 24.59 -6.51 -6.62
N THR A 41 24.04 -7.71 -6.87
CA THR A 41 24.85 -8.93 -7.06
C THR A 41 25.69 -8.87 -8.32
N GLY A 42 25.15 -8.29 -9.41
CA GLY A 42 25.89 -8.09 -10.66
C GLY A 42 27.06 -7.12 -10.53
N PHE A 43 26.95 -6.10 -9.68
CA PHE A 43 28.04 -5.14 -9.44
C PHE A 43 29.11 -5.65 -8.48
N ILE A 44 28.78 -6.53 -7.53
CA ILE A 44 29.76 -7.09 -6.58
C ILE A 44 30.66 -8.16 -7.22
N SER A 45 30.24 -8.75 -8.34
CA SER A 45 30.99 -9.80 -9.04
C SER A 45 32.01 -9.28 -10.08
N GLN A 46 32.19 -7.96 -10.21
CA GLN A 46 33.30 -7.36 -10.98
C GLN A 46 34.45 -6.97 -10.06
#